data_AF-A0A7V2QWJ7-F1
#
_entry.id   AF-A0A7V2QWJ7-F1
#
_cell.length_a   1.000
_cell.length_b   1.000
_cell.length_c   1.000
_cell.angle_alpha   90.00
_cell.angle_beta   90.00
_cell.angle_gamma   90.00
#
_symmetry.space_group_name_H-M   'P 1'
#
loop_
_entity.id
_entity.type
_entity.pdbx_description
1 polymer ?
#
loop_
_entity_poly.entity_id
_entity_poly.type
_entity_poly.pdbx_seq_one_letter_code
_entity_poly.pdbx_strand_id
1 'polypeptide(L)' 'MQYPGFVGAENFVREKVGPIIMVIYTWQSANDWTEWEKSRIRQGLLKEAKTLLEDEPKVTIYTVAPTVRWF' A
#
# COMPACT_ATOMS: atom_id res chain seq x y z
N MET A 1 -5.74 -7.83 6.37
CA MET A 1 -4.49 -8.62 6.46
C MET A 1 -4.14 -8.81 7.92
N GLN A 2 -3.61 -9.96 8.32
CA GLN A 2 -3.07 -10.16 9.67
C GLN A 2 -1.54 -10.18 9.57
N TYR A 3 -0.91 -9.03 9.82
CA TYR A 3 0.54 -8.88 9.87
C TYR A 3 0.89 -7.87 10.98
N PRO A 4 1.99 -8.05 11.73
CA PRO A 4 2.39 -7.11 12.77
C PRO A 4 2.43 -5.67 12.28
N GLY A 5 1.85 -4.74 13.04
CA GLY A 5 1.81 -3.32 12.69
C GLY A 5 0.81 -2.93 11.58
N PHE A 6 0.09 -3.88 10.96
CA PHE A 6 -0.96 -3.56 10.00
C PHE A 6 -2.20 -2.97 10.71
N VAL A 7 -2.67 -1.81 10.27
CA VAL A 7 -3.85 -1.14 10.83
C VAL A 7 -5.07 -1.32 9.93
N GLY A 8 -4.92 -1.13 8.62
CA GLY A 8 -6.05 -1.16 7.69
C GLY A 8 -5.67 -0.94 6.24
N ALA A 9 -6.66 -1.11 5.36
CA ALA A 9 -6.52 -0.85 3.94
C ALA A 9 -7.80 -0.28 3.35
N GLU A 10 -7.66 0.65 2.41
CA GLU A 10 -8.76 1.23 1.65
C GLU A 10 -8.45 1.14 0.15
N ASN A 11 -9.45 0.75 -0.64
CA ASN A 11 -9.33 0.66 -2.10
C ASN A 11 -10.13 1.78 -2.74
N PHE A 12 -9.50 2.53 -3.62
CA PHE A 12 -10.12 3.59 -4.40
C PHE A 12 -10.16 3.17 -5.86
N VAL A 13 -11.35 3.12 -6.42
CA VAL A 13 -11.56 2.86 -7.85
C VAL A 13 -11.82 4.18 -8.54
N ARG A 14 -11.09 4.46 -9.61
CA ARG A 14 -11.33 5.66 -10.41
C ARG A 14 -12.67 5.56 -11.16
N GLU A 15 -13.54 6.54 -11.00
CA GLU A 15 -14.87 6.54 -11.65
C GLU A 15 -14.83 6.90 -13.14
N LYS A 16 -13.89 7.75 -13.59
CA LYS A 16 -13.96 8.40 -14.92
C LYS A 16 -13.01 7.85 -15.99
N VAL A 17 -11.95 7.12 -15.64
CA VAL A 17 -10.90 6.70 -16.61
C VAL A 17 -10.29 5.34 -16.20
N GLY A 18 -10.97 4.23 -16.51
CA GLY A 18 -10.40 2.87 -16.42
C GLY A 18 -9.99 2.39 -15.01
N PRO A 19 -9.54 1.12 -14.87
CA PRO A 19 -9.33 0.48 -13.58
C PRO A 19 -7.97 0.87 -12.99
N ILE A 20 -7.81 2.13 -12.57
CA ILE A 20 -6.73 2.47 -11.64
C ILE A 20 -7.29 2.33 -10.24
N ILE A 21 -6.81 1.28 -9.57
CA ILE A 21 -7.06 1.02 -8.16
C ILE A 21 -5.91 1.62 -7.37
N MET A 22 -6.19 2.65 -6.57
CA MET A 22 -5.25 3.10 -5.55
C MET A 22 -5.57 2.36 -4.26
N VAL A 23 -4.55 1.79 -3.63
CA VAL A 23 -4.70 1.14 -2.33
C VAL A 23 -3.91 1.92 -1.30
N ILE A 24 -4.60 2.41 -0.28
CA ILE A 24 -3.97 3.05 0.88
C ILE A 24 -3.86 1.98 1.96
N TYR A 25 -2.64 1.70 2.39
CA TYR A 25 -2.38 0.85 3.55
C TYR A 25 -1.96 1.70 4.73
N THR A 26 -2.60 1.50 5.87
CA THR A 26 -2.23 2.14 7.12
C THR A 26 -1.43 1.16 7.96
N TRP A 27 -0.28 1.63 8.43
CA TRP A 27 0.66 0.88 9.27
C TRP A 27 0.95 1.68 10.54
N GLN A 28 1.31 0.98 11.62
CA GLN A 28 1.72 1.61 12.88
C GLN A 28 3.03 2.39 12.70
N SER A 29 3.95 1.90 11.88
CA SER A 29 5.19 2.57 11.51
C SER A 29 5.62 2.25 10.07
N ALA A 30 6.50 3.09 9.51
CA ALA A 30 7.15 2.80 8.23
C ALA A 30 8.04 1.54 8.28
N ASN A 31 8.57 1.20 9.46
CA ASN A 31 9.35 -0.02 9.65
C ASN A 31 8.47 -1.26 9.50
N ASP A 32 7.24 -1.26 10.03
CA ASP A 32 6.31 -2.39 9.88
C ASP A 32 5.98 -2.65 8.40
N TRP A 33 5.80 -1.58 7.61
CA TRP A 33 5.65 -1.69 6.16
C TRP A 33 6.90 -2.28 5.48
N THR A 34 8.09 -1.87 5.92
CA THR A 34 9.37 -2.33 5.34
C THR A 34 9.59 -3.84 5.60
N GLU A 35 9.25 -4.30 6.80
CA GLU A 35 9.30 -5.72 7.15
C GLU A 35 8.28 -6.53 6.34
N TRP A 36 7.08 -5.98 6.15
CA TRP A 36 6.07 -6.59 5.29
C TRP A 36 6.51 -6.66 3.82
N GLU A 37 7.14 -5.61 3.29
CA GLU A 37 7.62 -5.55 1.91
C GLU A 37 8.61 -6.69 1.60
N LYS A 38 9.48 -7.00 2.56
CA LYS A 38 10.48 -8.08 2.47
C LYS A 38 9.88 -9.47 2.73
N SER A 39 8.64 -9.54 3.22
CA SER A 39 8.01 -10.80 3.60
C SER A 39 7.73 -11.70 2.39
N ARG A 40 7.81 -13.02 2.60
CA ARG A 40 7.42 -14.01 1.58
C ARG A 40 5.95 -13.87 1.16
N ILE A 41 5.10 -13.42 2.08
CA ILE A 41 3.67 -13.18 1.82
C ILE A 41 3.52 -12.12 0.74
N ARG A 42 4.20 -10.97 0.89
CA ARG A 42 4.15 -9.89 -0.10
C ARG A 42 4.75 -10.30 -1.44
N GLN A 43 5.88 -11.01 -1.44
CA GLN A 43 6.51 -11.50 -2.66
C GLN A 43 5.59 -12.44 -3.46
N GLY A 44 4.86 -13.33 -2.77
CA GLY A 44 3.84 -14.20 -3.38
C GLY A 44 2.71 -13.40 -4.02
N LEU A 45 2.12 -12.46 -3.25
CA LEU A 45 1.05 -11.59 -3.74
C LEU A 45 1.51 -10.73 -4.94
N LEU A 46 2.75 -10.24 -4.93
CA LEU A 46 3.29 -9.46 -6.04
C LEU A 46 3.45 -10.32 -7.30
N LYS A 47 3.90 -11.57 -7.15
CA LYS A 47 4.05 -12.49 -8.28
C LYS A 47 2.70 -12.80 -8.94
N GLU A 48 1.66 -13.00 -8.14
CA GLU A 48 0.29 -13.19 -8.63
C GLU A 48 -0.26 -11.91 -9.27
N ALA A 49 -0.05 -10.76 -8.65
CA ALA A 49 -0.51 -9.48 -9.19
C ALA A 49 0.17 -9.09 -10.51
N LYS A 50 1.45 -9.43 -10.70
CA LYS A 50 2.21 -9.10 -11.92
C LYS A 50 1.58 -9.65 -13.21
N THR A 51 0.79 -10.72 -13.15
CA THR A 51 0.11 -11.24 -14.35
C THR A 51 -1.17 -10.47 -14.70
N LEU A 52 -1.67 -9.64 -13.77
CA LEU A 52 -2.92 -8.88 -13.88
C LEU A 52 -2.71 -7.39 -14.10
N LEU A 53 -1.48 -6.91 -13.89
CA LEU A 53 -1.15 -5.48 -13.94
C LEU A 53 -0.52 -5.14 -15.29
N GLU A 54 -0.99 -4.05 -15.91
CA GLU A 54 -0.39 -3.50 -17.13
C GLU A 54 0.98 -2.87 -16.85
N ASP A 55 1.15 -2.26 -15.67
CA ASP A 55 2.37 -1.58 -15.23
C ASP A 55 2.78 -1.98 -13.81
N GLU A 56 4.05 -1.76 -13.47
CA GLU A 56 4.53 -1.95 -12.09
C GLU A 56 3.86 -0.94 -11.13
N PRO A 57 3.30 -1.39 -9.98
CA PRO A 57 2.67 -0.48 -9.03
C PRO A 57 3.68 0.52 -8.47
N LYS A 58 3.38 1.81 -8.59
CA LYS A 58 4.12 2.85 -7.88
C LYS A 58 3.76 2.81 -6.40
N VAL A 59 4.76 2.64 -5.54
CA VAL A 59 4.58 2.71 -4.07
C VAL A 59 5.20 3.99 -3.54
N THR A 60 4.51 4.64 -2.60
CA THR A 60 5.01 5.83 -1.90
C THR A 60 4.55 5.77 -0.45
N ILE A 61 5.46 6.11 0.47
CA ILE A 61 5.22 6.06 1.91
C ILE A 61 5.03 7.47 2.42
N TYR A 62 3.99 7.68 3.22
CA TYR A 62 3.69 8.95 3.87
C TYR A 62 3.62 8.77 5.37
N THR A 63 4.10 9.76 6.12
CA THR A 63 3.89 9.86 7.57
C THR A 63 2.77 10.86 7.82
N VAL A 64 1.86 10.51 8.73
CA VAL A 64 0.79 11.44 9.15
C VAL A 64 1.45 12.63 9.85
N ALA A 65 1.34 13.81 9.24
CA ALA A 65 1.72 15.06 9.86
C ALA A 65 0.50 15.66 10.58
N PRO A 66 0.66 16.24 11.79
CA PRO A 66 -0.40 16.98 12.43
C PRO A 66 -0.85 18.15 11.55
N THR A 67 -2.16 18.32 11.37
CA THR A 67 -2.75 19.41 10.56
C THR A 67 -2.40 20.82 11.09
N VAL A 68 -1.92 20.92 12.33
CA VAL A 68 -1.48 22.17 12.97
C VAL A 68 -0.05 22.58 12.59
N ARG A 69 0.71 21.73 11.87
CA ARG A 69 2.11 21.95 11.52
C ARG A 69 2.33 21.61 10.05
N TRP A 70 1.91 22.52 9.18
CA TRP A 70 2.34 22.55 7.77
C TRP A 70 3.75 23.15 7.76
N PHE A 71 4.79 22.31 7.79
CA PHE A 71 6.16 22.73 7.57
C PHE A 71 6.71 22.03 6.33
#